data_AF-A0A940P0E6-F1
#
_entry.id   AF-A0A940P0E6-F1
#
_cell.length_a   1.000
_cell.length_b   1.000
_cell.length_c   1.000
_cell.angle_alpha   90.00
_cell.angle_beta   90.00
_cell.angle_gamma   90.00
#
_symmetry.space_group_name_H-M   'P 1'
#
loop_
_entity.id
_entity.type
_entity.pdbx_description
1 polymer ?
#
loop_
_entity_poly.entity_id
_entity_poly.type
_entity_poly.pdbx_seq_one_letter_code
_entity_poly.pdbx_strand_id
1 'polypeptide(L)'
;MEHEQYMRRALALAEQAAALGEVPVGAVIVRRSTGEIVGEGYNRREIDRHALAHAELMAIDAACRKLGGWRLPDCALYVTLEPCPMCSGAIIQARIDEVYFGASDPKSGAVRSVQQMFDLPYNYHPAVTEGLLREECSAMLTAFFRELRLQRRKKDNPEEKK
;
A
#
# COMPACT_ATOMS: atom_id res chain seq x y z
N MET A 1 19.95 -1.85 7.78
CA MET A 1 18.78 -1.07 8.23
C MET A 1 17.61 -2.03 8.29
N GLU A 2 16.87 -2.03 9.41
CA GLU A 2 15.78 -2.98 9.67
C GLU A 2 14.57 -2.68 8.78
N HIS A 3 13.98 -3.71 8.15
CA HIS A 3 12.78 -3.60 7.30
C HIS A 3 11.63 -2.83 7.96
N GLU A 4 11.51 -2.91 9.29
CA GLU A 4 10.53 -2.17 10.08
C GLU A 4 10.62 -0.66 9.89
N GLN A 5 11.81 -0.09 9.69
CA GLN A 5 11.96 1.36 9.49
C GLN A 5 11.22 1.83 8.23
N TYR A 6 11.30 1.06 7.15
CA TYR A 6 10.62 1.37 5.89
C TYR A 6 9.11 1.14 6.01
N MET A 7 8.68 0.11 6.72
CA MET A 7 7.25 -0.09 7.00
C MET A 7 6.68 1.01 7.90
N ARG A 8 7.44 1.52 8.88
CA ARG A 8 7.05 2.68 9.68
C ARG A 8 6.92 3.95 8.83
N ARG A 9 7.79 4.11 7.83
CA ARG A 9 7.62 5.19 6.85
C ARG A 9 6.35 5.02 6.01
N ALA A 10 6.04 3.81 5.57
CA ALA A 10 4.79 3.50 4.89
C ALA A 10 3.55 3.76 5.79
N LEU A 11 3.62 3.45 7.08
CA LEU A 11 2.58 3.78 8.06
C LEU A 11 2.38 5.30 8.20
N ALA A 12 3.46 6.09 8.26
CA ALA A 12 3.36 7.55 8.28
C ALA A 12 2.67 8.11 7.02
N LEU A 13 2.87 7.48 5.86
CA LEU A 13 2.15 7.83 4.62
C LEU A 13 0.68 7.40 4.67
N ALA A 14 0.37 6.24 5.27
CA ALA A 14 -1.00 5.79 5.51
C ALA A 14 -1.77 6.73 6.46
N GLU A 15 -1.10 7.29 7.47
CA GLU A 15 -1.66 8.32 8.36
C GLU A 15 -2.02 9.59 7.59
N GLN A 16 -1.19 10.01 6.63
CA GLN A 16 -1.51 11.14 5.75
C GLN A 16 -2.77 10.88 4.93
N ALA A 17 -2.93 9.68 4.37
CA ALA A 17 -4.15 9.30 3.67
C ALA A 17 -5.38 9.39 4.60
N ALA A 18 -5.31 8.79 5.79
CA ALA A 18 -6.41 8.86 6.77
C ALA A 18 -6.77 10.30 7.16
N ALA A 19 -5.77 11.16 7.37
CA ALA A 19 -6.00 12.57 7.70
C ALA A 19 -6.76 13.33 6.60
N LEU A 20 -6.67 12.86 5.35
CA LEU A 20 -7.39 13.40 4.21
C LEU A 20 -8.72 12.67 3.93
N GLY A 21 -9.13 11.71 4.78
CA GLY A 21 -10.34 10.92 4.61
C GLY A 21 -10.23 9.77 3.61
N GLU A 22 -9.02 9.44 3.18
CA GLU A 22 -8.72 8.30 2.31
C GLU A 22 -8.50 7.02 3.13
N VAL A 23 -8.72 5.85 2.51
CA VAL A 23 -8.36 4.57 3.15
C VAL A 23 -6.85 4.60 3.49
N PRO A 24 -6.45 4.28 4.74
CA PRO A 24 -5.06 4.41 5.20
C PRO A 24 -4.16 3.32 4.63
N VAL A 25 -3.66 3.56 3.42
CA VAL A 25 -2.66 2.72 2.77
C VAL A 25 -1.51 3.61 2.35
N GLY A 26 -0.30 3.21 2.73
CA GLY A 26 0.94 3.87 2.36
C GLY A 26 1.94 2.86 1.83
N ALA A 27 2.83 3.31 0.94
CA ALA A 27 3.85 2.50 0.32
C ALA A 27 5.15 3.28 0.11
N VAL A 28 6.28 2.59 0.25
CA VAL A 28 7.61 3.11 -0.11
C VAL A 28 8.36 2.09 -0.96
N ILE A 29 9.19 2.59 -1.87
CA ILE A 29 10.12 1.79 -2.66
C ILE A 29 11.54 2.18 -2.25
N VAL A 30 12.34 1.18 -1.89
CA VAL A 30 13.70 1.33 -1.41
C VAL A 30 14.66 0.66 -2.37
N ARG A 31 15.73 1.34 -2.75
CA ARG A 31 16.85 0.73 -3.46
C ARG A 31 17.73 -0.02 -2.46
N ARG A 32 17.78 -1.35 -2.53
CA ARG A 32 18.38 -2.18 -1.48
C ARG A 32 19.89 -1.96 -1.35
N SER A 33 20.60 -1.74 -2.47
CA SER A 33 22.04 -1.48 -2.46
C SER A 33 22.45 -0.22 -1.70
N THR A 34 21.57 0.79 -1.63
CA THR A 34 21.87 2.08 -0.97
C THR A 34 21.05 2.32 0.29
N GLY A 35 19.94 1.59 0.47
CA GLY A 35 18.94 1.86 1.51
C GLY A 35 18.16 3.15 1.27
N GLU A 36 18.27 3.75 0.08
CA GLU A 36 17.60 5.00 -0.24
C GLU A 36 16.14 4.75 -0.62
N ILE A 37 15.22 5.54 -0.05
CA ILE A 37 13.84 5.58 -0.53
C ILE A 37 13.82 6.32 -1.87
N VAL A 38 13.42 5.60 -2.92
CA VAL A 38 13.35 6.10 -4.29
C VAL A 38 11.94 6.43 -4.74
N GLY A 39 10.91 5.93 -4.06
CA GLY A 39 9.51 6.27 -4.32
C GLY A 39 8.68 6.22 -3.05
N GLU A 40 7.70 7.11 -2.95
CA GLU A 40 6.73 7.16 -1.85
C GLU A 40 5.35 7.37 -2.43
N GLY A 41 4.35 6.76 -1.81
CA GLY A 41 2.96 6.88 -2.22
C GLY A 41 2.00 6.59 -1.08
N TYR A 42 0.82 7.20 -1.15
CA TYR A 42 -0.31 6.86 -0.30
C TYR A 42 -1.59 6.89 -1.11
N ASN A 43 -2.64 6.22 -0.62
CA ASN A 43 -3.92 6.17 -1.31
C ASN A 43 -4.55 7.58 -1.41
N ARG A 44 -4.97 7.94 -2.63
CA ARG A 44 -5.56 9.25 -2.98
C ARG A 44 -6.78 9.12 -3.90
N ARG A 45 -7.41 7.96 -3.89
CA ARG A 45 -8.48 7.59 -4.83
C ARG A 45 -9.64 8.58 -4.84
N GLU A 46 -10.11 9.02 -3.68
CA GLU A 46 -11.26 9.93 -3.55
C GLU A 46 -10.89 11.38 -3.90
N ILE A 47 -9.73 11.86 -3.45
CA ILE A 47 -9.23 13.22 -3.69
C ILE A 47 -8.91 13.44 -5.16
N ASP A 48 -8.17 12.50 -5.75
CA ASP A 48 -7.76 12.57 -7.15
C ASP A 48 -8.88 12.11 -8.10
N ARG A 49 -9.97 11.56 -7.55
CA ARG A 49 -11.10 10.97 -8.29
C ARG A 49 -10.63 9.97 -9.34
N HIS A 50 -9.64 9.15 -8.97
CA HIS A 50 -8.93 8.30 -9.90
C HIS A 50 -8.77 6.90 -9.35
N ALA A 51 -9.34 5.91 -10.04
CA ALA A 51 -9.35 4.52 -9.61
C ALA A 51 -7.95 3.92 -9.42
N LEU A 52 -6.94 4.43 -10.13
CA LEU A 52 -5.56 3.95 -10.04
C LEU A 52 -4.73 4.68 -8.96
N ALA A 53 -5.28 5.61 -8.19
CA ALA A 53 -4.53 6.38 -7.19
C ALA A 53 -4.28 5.61 -5.88
N HIS A 54 -3.77 4.38 -6.02
CA HIS A 54 -3.34 3.51 -4.94
C HIS A 54 -1.90 3.81 -4.52
N ALA A 55 -1.56 3.52 -3.26
CA ALA A 55 -0.25 3.83 -2.69
C ALA A 55 0.90 3.21 -3.48
N GLU A 56 0.76 1.94 -3.88
CA GLU A 56 1.77 1.17 -4.61
C GLU A 56 2.04 1.80 -5.99
N LEU A 57 0.98 2.18 -6.71
CA LEU A 57 1.10 2.80 -8.03
C LEU A 57 1.74 4.18 -7.96
N MET A 58 1.38 4.97 -6.95
CA MET A 58 2.00 6.27 -6.71
C MET A 58 3.49 6.13 -6.37
N ALA A 59 3.85 5.14 -5.53
CA ALA A 59 5.25 4.88 -5.19
C ALA A 59 6.05 4.38 -6.41
N ILE A 60 5.48 3.53 -7.25
CA ILE A 60 6.08 3.06 -8.51
C ILE A 60 6.32 4.24 -9.46
N ASP A 61 5.32 5.09 -9.68
CA ASP A 61 5.46 6.27 -10.54
C ASP A 61 6.56 7.21 -10.03
N ALA A 62 6.60 7.48 -8.72
CA ALA A 62 7.67 8.28 -8.11
C ALA A 62 9.05 7.66 -8.31
N ALA A 63 9.20 6.35 -8.10
CA ALA A 63 10.46 5.64 -8.31
C ALA A 63 10.89 5.65 -9.79
N CYS A 64 9.96 5.42 -10.71
CA CYS A 64 10.23 5.47 -12.15
C CYS A 64 10.74 6.85 -12.58
N ARG A 65 10.11 7.92 -12.08
CA ARG A 65 10.54 9.31 -12.36
C ARG A 65 11.93 9.60 -11.78
N LYS A 66 12.21 9.13 -10.56
CA LYS A 66 13.48 9.37 -9.89
C LYS A 66 14.64 8.60 -10.54
N LEU A 67 14.40 7.35 -10.94
CA LEU A 67 15.41 6.46 -11.53
C LEU A 67 15.51 6.56 -13.07
N GLY A 68 14.57 7.27 -13.71
CA GLY A 68 14.58 7.52 -15.16
C GLY A 68 14.18 6.32 -16.01
N GLY A 69 13.44 5.35 -15.46
CA GLY A 69 13.06 4.14 -16.17
C GLY A 69 11.91 3.39 -15.51
N TRP A 70 11.23 2.54 -16.29
CA TRP A 70 10.09 1.75 -15.80
C TRP A 70 10.48 0.45 -15.10
N ARG A 71 11.71 -0.02 -15.31
CA ARG A 71 12.26 -1.17 -14.56
C ARG A 71 12.90 -0.65 -13.29
N LEU A 72 12.53 -1.27 -12.17
CA LEU A 72 13.00 -0.95 -10.83
C LEU A 72 13.77 -2.15 -10.24
N PRO A 73 14.86 -2.61 -10.88
CA PRO A 73 15.68 -3.69 -10.32
C PRO A 73 16.35 -3.20 -9.03
N ASP A 74 16.73 -4.14 -8.17
CA ASP A 74 17.31 -3.84 -6.85
C ASP A 74 16.39 -2.99 -5.95
N CYS A 75 15.07 -3.05 -6.21
CA CYS A 75 14.10 -2.34 -5.39
C CYS A 75 13.25 -3.32 -4.56
N ALA A 76 12.98 -2.90 -3.32
CA ALA A 76 12.01 -3.52 -2.43
C ALA A 76 10.84 -2.56 -2.20
N LEU A 77 9.61 -3.04 -2.35
CA LEU A 77 8.40 -2.30 -2.04
C LEU A 77 7.89 -2.71 -0.65
N TYR A 78 7.57 -1.72 0.18
CA TYR A 78 6.95 -1.90 1.49
C TYR A 78 5.57 -1.24 1.45
N VAL A 79 4.52 -1.96 1.79
CA VAL A 79 3.14 -1.46 1.76
C VAL A 79 2.35 -1.91 2.98
N THR A 80 1.53 -1.04 3.54
CA THR A 80 0.83 -1.34 4.81
C THR A 80 -0.28 -2.37 4.66
N LEU A 81 -0.82 -2.57 3.46
CA LEU A 81 -1.88 -3.52 3.13
C LEU A 81 -1.47 -4.41 1.96
N GLU A 82 -1.91 -5.66 1.96
CA GLU A 82 -1.69 -6.60 0.86
C GLU A 82 -2.13 -6.01 -0.50
N PRO A 83 -1.26 -6.01 -1.52
CA PRO A 83 -1.58 -5.49 -2.85
C PRO A 83 -2.79 -6.17 -3.51
N CYS A 84 -3.65 -5.35 -4.13
CA CYS A 84 -4.76 -5.82 -4.96
C CYS A 84 -4.28 -6.25 -6.37
N PRO A 85 -5.15 -6.84 -7.23
CA PRO A 85 -4.71 -7.36 -8.53
C PRO A 85 -4.05 -6.32 -9.45
N MET A 86 -4.54 -5.08 -9.40
CA MET A 86 -3.99 -3.95 -10.14
C MET A 86 -2.55 -3.64 -9.71
N CYS A 87 -2.33 -3.53 -8.41
CA CYS A 87 -1.02 -3.18 -7.85
C CYS A 87 -0.03 -4.34 -8.00
N SER A 88 -0.47 -5.58 -7.78
CA SER A 88 0.33 -6.79 -8.06
C SER A 88 0.76 -6.85 -9.53
N GLY A 89 -0.15 -6.58 -10.47
CA GLY A 89 0.19 -6.49 -11.89
C GLY A 89 1.24 -5.41 -12.19
N ALA A 90 1.12 -4.23 -11.57
CA ALA A 90 2.09 -3.16 -11.74
C ALA A 90 3.47 -3.50 -11.14
N ILE A 91 3.52 -4.16 -9.98
CA ILE A 91 4.76 -4.64 -9.35
C ILE A 91 5.50 -5.60 -10.29
N ILE A 92 4.79 -6.56 -10.90
CA ILE A 92 5.37 -7.49 -11.89
C ILE A 92 5.93 -6.72 -13.09
N GLN A 93 5.17 -5.76 -13.63
CA GLN A 93 5.61 -4.97 -14.78
C GLN A 93 6.81 -4.08 -14.45
N ALA A 94 6.85 -3.51 -13.24
CA ALA A 94 7.93 -2.66 -12.77
C ALA A 94 9.22 -3.45 -12.44
N ARG A 95 9.18 -4.79 -12.40
CA ARG A 95 10.33 -5.64 -12.08
C ARG A 95 10.93 -5.34 -10.69
N ILE A 96 10.05 -5.20 -9.70
CA ILE A 96 10.44 -5.02 -8.29
C ILE A 96 10.78 -6.37 -7.68
N ASP A 97 11.97 -6.50 -7.10
CA ASP A 97 12.52 -7.79 -6.66
C ASP A 97 11.86 -8.32 -5.38
N GLU A 98 11.48 -7.42 -4.47
CA GLU A 98 10.94 -7.79 -3.16
C GLU A 98 9.70 -6.98 -2.81
N VAL A 99 8.72 -7.65 -2.20
CA VAL A 99 7.49 -7.05 -1.68
C VAL A 99 7.32 -7.44 -0.22
N TYR A 100 7.22 -6.43 0.63
CA TYR A 100 6.90 -6.52 2.04
C TYR A 100 5.52 -5.92 2.28
N PHE A 101 4.59 -6.68 2.83
CA PHE A 101 3.29 -6.12 3.23
C PHE A 101 2.94 -6.42 4.68
N GLY A 102 2.19 -5.48 5.28
CA GLY A 102 1.79 -5.56 6.69
C GLY A 102 0.53 -6.38 6.92
N ALA A 103 -0.64 -5.75 6.77
CA ALA A 103 -1.93 -6.42 6.94
C ALA A 103 -2.31 -7.22 5.69
N SER A 104 -2.97 -8.38 5.87
CA SER A 104 -3.61 -9.10 4.77
C SER A 104 -4.91 -8.41 4.33
N ASP A 105 -5.33 -8.64 3.08
CA ASP A 105 -6.63 -8.20 2.59
C ASP A 105 -7.48 -9.42 2.13
N PRO A 106 -8.28 -10.00 3.03
CA PRO A 106 -9.15 -11.13 2.71
C PRO A 106 -10.20 -10.88 1.62
N LYS A 107 -10.46 -9.61 1.26
CA LYS A 107 -11.52 -9.24 0.31
C LYS A 107 -10.98 -8.89 -1.07
N SER A 108 -9.76 -8.36 -1.15
CA SER A 108 -9.20 -7.92 -2.43
C SER A 108 -7.72 -8.20 -2.64
N GLY A 109 -7.04 -8.79 -1.65
CA GLY A 109 -5.61 -9.11 -1.72
C GLY A 109 -5.32 -10.17 -2.77
N ALA A 110 -4.31 -9.90 -3.61
CA ALA A 110 -3.98 -10.73 -4.77
C ALA A 110 -2.60 -11.38 -4.68
N VAL A 111 -1.94 -11.30 -3.51
CA VAL A 111 -0.63 -11.91 -3.28
C VAL A 111 -0.77 -13.24 -2.55
N ARG A 112 -1.62 -13.28 -1.52
CA ARG A 112 -1.85 -14.46 -0.67
C ARG A 112 -3.32 -14.70 -0.35
N SER A 113 -4.17 -13.68 -0.32
CA SER A 113 -5.57 -13.80 0.13
C SER A 113 -6.50 -14.38 -0.93
N VAL A 114 -7.05 -13.56 -1.83
CA VAL A 114 -8.03 -13.98 -2.83
C VAL A 114 -7.35 -14.69 -4.00
N GLN A 115 -6.13 -14.26 -4.34
CA GLN A 115 -5.32 -14.82 -5.42
C GLN A 115 -3.86 -14.91 -4.97
N GLN A 116 -3.09 -15.66 -5.75
CA GLN A 116 -1.64 -15.78 -5.60
C GLN A 116 -0.98 -15.36 -6.92
N MET A 117 -1.16 -14.09 -7.32
CA MET A 117 -0.73 -13.60 -8.63
C MET A 117 0.77 -13.76 -8.86
N PHE A 118 1.59 -13.63 -7.82
CA PHE A 118 3.03 -13.82 -7.93
C PHE A 118 3.44 -15.28 -8.07
N ASP A 119 2.53 -16.25 -7.96
CA ASP A 119 2.82 -17.67 -8.16
C ASP A 119 2.39 -18.14 -9.57
N LEU A 120 1.71 -17.28 -10.34
CA LEU A 120 1.31 -17.55 -11.73
C LEU A 120 2.53 -17.55 -12.68
N PRO A 121 2.44 -18.18 -13.86
CA PRO A 121 3.55 -18.32 -14.80
C PRO A 121 3.84 -17.03 -15.60
N TYR A 122 3.93 -15.90 -14.91
CA TYR A 122 4.44 -14.66 -15.49
C TYR A 122 5.94 -14.76 -15.76
N ASN A 123 6.50 -13.80 -16.47
CA ASN A 123 7.94 -13.78 -16.78
C ASN A 123 8.80 -13.17 -15.68
N TYR A 124 8.22 -12.89 -14.50
CA TYR A 124 8.92 -12.31 -13.35
C TYR A 124 8.12 -12.50 -12.06
N HIS A 125 8.84 -12.77 -10.97
CA HIS A 125 8.29 -13.25 -9.70
C HIS A 125 8.98 -12.54 -8.53
N PRO A 126 8.34 -11.53 -7.92
CA PRO A 126 8.87 -10.88 -6.73
C PRO A 126 8.94 -11.85 -5.55
N ALA A 127 9.97 -11.73 -4.72
CA ALA A 127 9.99 -12.38 -3.41
C ALA A 127 9.03 -11.66 -2.45
N VAL A 128 8.32 -12.41 -1.61
CA VAL A 128 7.27 -11.87 -0.74
C VAL A 128 7.59 -12.14 0.73
N THR A 129 7.49 -11.09 1.54
CA THR A 129 7.43 -11.20 3.00
C THR A 129 6.12 -10.59 3.48
N GLU A 130 5.34 -11.38 4.20
CA GLU A 130 4.03 -10.98 4.73
C GLU A 130 4.10 -10.68 6.23
N GLY A 131 3.18 -9.86 6.72
CA GLY A 131 2.99 -9.66 8.16
C GLY A 131 3.95 -8.68 8.83
N LEU A 132 4.73 -7.89 8.07
CA LEU A 132 5.66 -6.92 8.63
C LEU A 132 4.90 -5.78 9.33
N LEU A 133 5.02 -5.66 10.65
CA LEU A 133 4.20 -4.76 11.47
C LEU A 133 2.68 -4.94 11.25
N ARG A 134 2.24 -6.21 11.08
CA ARG A 134 0.85 -6.58 10.82
C ARG A 134 -0.16 -5.92 11.74
N GLU A 135 0.10 -5.95 13.05
CA GLU A 135 -0.82 -5.44 14.06
C GLU A 135 -1.04 -3.94 13.93
N GLU A 136 0.04 -3.18 13.73
CA GLU A 136 -0.02 -1.71 13.54
C GLU A 136 -0.80 -1.36 12.26
N CYS A 137 -0.50 -2.06 11.16
CA CYS A 137 -1.18 -1.87 9.88
C CYS A 137 -2.68 -2.18 9.95
N SER A 138 -3.04 -3.31 10.59
CA SER A 138 -4.42 -3.75 10.75
C SER A 138 -5.22 -2.83 11.68
N ALA A 139 -4.60 -2.37 12.77
CA ALA A 139 -5.21 -1.45 13.73
C ALA A 139 -5.62 -0.13 13.06
N MET A 140 -4.77 0.42 12.19
CA MET A 140 -5.03 1.66 11.47
C MET A 140 -6.26 1.54 10.55
N LEU A 141 -6.33 0.48 9.73
CA LEU A 141 -7.47 0.20 8.86
C LEU A 141 -8.76 0.00 9.66
N THR A 142 -8.68 -0.75 10.75
CA THR A 142 -9.83 -1.03 11.63
C THR A 142 -10.36 0.26 12.26
N ALA A 143 -9.47 1.12 12.77
CA ALA A 143 -9.83 2.40 13.35
C ALA A 143 -10.52 3.32 12.33
N PHE A 144 -9.97 3.41 11.11
CA PHE A 144 -10.54 4.22 10.04
C PHE A 144 -11.96 3.79 9.65
N PHE A 145 -12.17 2.49 9.38
CA PHE A 145 -13.52 2.01 9.01
C PHE A 145 -14.52 2.08 10.16
N ARG A 146 -14.07 1.96 11.41
CA ARG A 146 -14.92 2.17 12.59
C ARG A 146 -15.41 3.62 12.62
N GLU A 147 -14.51 4.58 12.46
CA GLU A 147 -14.87 6.00 12.44
C GLU A 147 -15.81 6.33 11.28
N LEU A 148 -15.52 5.82 10.08
CA LEU A 148 -16.38 6.02 8.90
C LEU A 148 -17.82 5.52 9.12
N ARG A 149 -17.99 4.36 9.79
CA ARG A 149 -19.31 3.82 10.14
C ARG A 149 -20.04 4.71 11.17
N LEU A 150 -19.33 5.24 12.16
CA LEU A 150 -19.90 6.14 13.16
C LEU A 150 -20.37 7.46 12.53
N GLN A 151 -19.58 8.02 11.61
CA GLN A 151 -19.94 9.24 10.89
C GLN A 151 -21.17 9.07 10.00
N ARG A 152 -21.29 7.93 9.31
CA ARG A 152 -22.49 7.59 8.51
C ARG A 152 -23.74 7.52 9.38
N ARG A 153 -23.68 6.80 10.51
CA ARG A 153 -24.81 6.70 11.46
C ARG A 153 -25.27 8.07 11.99
N LYS A 154 -24.32 8.96 12.34
CA LYS A 154 -24.64 10.33 12.77
C LYS A 154 -25.30 11.17 11.68
N LYS A 155 -24.94 10.94 10.41
CA LYS A 155 -25.55 11.63 9.27
C LYS A 155 -26.97 11.14 8.99
N ASP A 156 -27.21 9.84 9.16
CA ASP A 156 -28.50 9.21 8.91
C ASP A 156 -29.50 9.43 10.06
N ASN A 157 -29.04 9.82 11.26
CA ASN A 157 -29.88 10.06 12.44
C ASN A 157 -29.57 11.42 13.13
N PRO A 158 -29.96 12.56 12.53
CA PRO A 158 -29.58 13.90 13.01
C PRO A 158 -30.21 14.33 14.35
N GLU A 159 -31.20 13.60 14.88
CA GLU A 159 -31.98 13.97 16.07
C GLU A 159 -31.30 13.72 17.43
N GLU A 160 -30.13 13.07 17.48
CA GLU A 160 -29.34 12.89 18.73
C GLU A 160 -28.50 14.13 19.11
N LYS A 161 -28.65 15.25 18.40
CA LYS A 161 -28.12 16.56 18.78
C LYS A 161 -29.15 17.32 19.63
N LYS A 162 -29.38 16.88 20.87
CA LYS A 162 -30.00 17.70 21.92
C LYS A 162 -29.08 17.81 23.11
#